data_AF-A0A958M4Y1-F1
#
_entry.id   AF-A0A958M4Y1-F1
#
_cell.length_a   1.000
_cell.length_b   1.000
_cell.length_c   1.000
_cell.angle_alpha   90.00
_cell.angle_beta   90.00
_cell.angle_gamma   90.00
#
_symmetry.space_group_name_H-M   'P 1'
#
loop_
_entity.id
_entity.type
_entity.pdbx_description
1 polymer ?
#
loop_
_entity_poly.entity_id
_entity_poly.type
_entity_poly.pdbx_seq_one_letter_code
_entity_poly.pdbx_strand_id
1 'polypeptide(L)'
;KWLVGIANPLSKDKVFSWMPIVESSVATSGNYEKYIVLNGKKYSHIIDPRTGYPTKGISSVSIFAKQAEICDALATAVFIMGKDVGLHMINQIDGVEAVVVDSENKIHKSTGIVFNTNQ
;
A
#
# COMPACT_ATOMS: atom_id res chain seq x y z
N LYS A 1 5.68 -18.03 -13.02
CA LYS A 1 5.16 -16.65 -12.91
C LYS A 1 3.87 -16.73 -12.11
N TRP A 2 3.81 -16.08 -10.95
CA TRP A 2 2.59 -16.07 -10.12
C TRP A 2 1.82 -14.79 -10.41
N LEU A 3 0.49 -14.89 -10.49
CA LEU A 3 -0.40 -13.73 -10.52
C LEU A 3 -0.87 -13.48 -9.09
N VAL A 4 -0.45 -12.36 -8.50
CA VAL A 4 -0.86 -11.98 -7.16
C VAL A 4 -1.96 -10.95 -7.24
N GLY A 5 -3.08 -11.24 -6.59
CA GLY A 5 -4.20 -10.32 -6.48
C GLY A 5 -3.91 -9.23 -5.45
N ILE A 6 -4.08 -7.96 -5.85
CA ILE A 6 -4.12 -6.83 -4.95
C ILE A 6 -5.56 -6.70 -4.47
N ALA A 7 -5.78 -6.87 -3.16
CA ALA A 7 -7.12 -6.84 -2.56
C ALA A 7 -7.74 -5.44 -2.68
N ASN A 8 -9.06 -5.37 -2.92
CA ASN A 8 -9.80 -4.12 -2.92
C ASN A 8 -10.01 -3.62 -1.47
N PRO A 9 -9.54 -2.41 -1.11
CA PRO A 9 -9.71 -1.86 0.24
C PRO A 9 -11.19 -1.66 0.66
N LEU A 10 -12.11 -1.55 -0.31
CA LEU A 10 -13.55 -1.38 -0.09
C LEU A 10 -14.35 -2.68 -0.12
N SER A 11 -13.77 -3.77 -0.62
CA SER A 11 -14.48 -5.04 -0.79
C SER A 11 -13.48 -6.18 -0.66
N LYS A 12 -13.33 -6.71 0.55
CA LYS A 12 -12.34 -7.75 0.89
C LYS A 12 -12.44 -8.99 -0.02
N ASP A 13 -13.63 -9.28 -0.54
CA ASP A 13 -13.90 -10.45 -1.38
C ASP A 13 -13.61 -10.22 -2.87
N LYS A 14 -13.18 -9.00 -3.26
CA LYS A 14 -12.88 -8.64 -4.65
C LYS A 14 -11.41 -8.34 -4.82
N VAL A 15 -10.81 -8.99 -5.81
CA VAL A 15 -9.48 -8.61 -6.30
C VAL A 15 -9.62 -7.35 -7.14
N PHE A 16 -8.88 -6.30 -6.78
CA PHE A 16 -8.90 -5.02 -7.48
C PHE A 16 -8.03 -5.05 -8.73
N SER A 17 -6.88 -5.72 -8.66
CA SER A 17 -5.96 -5.86 -9.78
C SER A 17 -5.12 -7.12 -9.61
N TRP A 18 -4.62 -7.65 -10.73
CA TRP A 18 -3.70 -8.79 -10.73
C TRP A 18 -2.34 -8.32 -11.20
N MET A 19 -1.32 -8.50 -10.36
CA MET A 19 0.04 -8.17 -10.73
C MET A 19 0.87 -9.43 -10.93
N PRO A 20 1.47 -9.62 -12.11
CA PRO A 20 2.41 -10.71 -12.29
C PRO A 20 3.69 -10.42 -11.54
N ILE A 21 4.10 -11.35 -10.67
CA ILE A 21 5.38 -11.29 -9.98
C ILE A 21 6.27 -12.47 -10.37
N VAL A 22 7.57 -12.18 -10.51
CA VAL A 22 8.62 -13.16 -10.81
C VAL A 22 9.70 -12.98 -9.75
N GLU A 23 10.00 -14.04 -9.00
CA GLU A 23 11.05 -14.05 -7.97
C GLU A 23 11.00 -12.84 -7.00
N SER A 24 9.78 -12.43 -6.66
CA SER A 24 9.51 -11.26 -5.82
C SER A 24 8.52 -11.63 -4.72
N SER A 25 8.53 -10.81 -3.67
CA SER A 25 7.63 -10.84 -2.53
C SER A 25 6.69 -9.63 -2.59
N VAL A 26 5.57 -9.70 -1.88
CA VAL A 26 4.66 -8.57 -1.68
C VAL A 26 4.22 -8.49 -0.23
N ALA A 27 4.06 -7.28 0.30
CA ALA A 27 3.39 -7.04 1.57
C ALA A 27 2.47 -5.82 1.45
N THR A 28 1.33 -5.88 2.16
CA THR A 28 0.30 -4.84 2.10
C THR A 28 -0.03 -4.33 3.49
N SER A 29 0.12 -3.02 3.70
CA SER A 29 -0.38 -2.30 4.87
C SER A 29 -1.71 -1.63 4.54
N GLY A 30 -2.74 -1.82 5.35
CA GLY A 30 -4.09 -1.32 5.06
C GLY A 30 -4.84 -0.87 6.30
N ASN A 31 -5.60 0.23 6.20
CA ASN A 31 -6.40 0.75 7.32
C ASN A 31 -7.75 0.03 7.52
N TYR A 32 -8.07 -0.95 6.68
CA TYR A 32 -9.32 -1.71 6.67
C TYR A 32 -9.18 -3.09 7.33
N GLU A 33 -7.96 -3.49 7.70
CA GLU A 33 -7.73 -4.77 8.37
C GLU A 33 -8.04 -4.71 9.86
N LYS A 34 -7.59 -3.65 10.55
CA LYS A 34 -7.86 -3.46 11.99
C LYS A 34 -8.09 -1.98 12.28
N TYR A 35 -9.29 -1.64 12.78
CA TYR A 35 -9.67 -0.28 13.17
C TYR A 35 -10.70 -0.31 14.29
N ILE A 36 -10.82 0.81 15.02
CA ILE A 36 -11.92 1.08 15.94
C ILE A 36 -12.67 2.35 15.48
N VAL A 37 -13.95 2.45 15.80
CA VAL A 37 -14.74 3.68 15.60
C VAL A 37 -15.02 4.28 16.96
N LEU A 38 -14.55 5.51 17.18
CA LEU A 38 -14.78 6.25 18.42
C LEU A 38 -15.37 7.61 18.08
N ASN A 39 -16.54 7.93 18.63
CA ASN A 39 -17.30 9.16 18.36
C ASN A 39 -17.51 9.42 16.86
N GLY A 40 -17.86 8.38 16.09
CA GLY A 40 -18.10 8.48 14.65
C GLY A 40 -16.84 8.62 13.77
N LYS A 41 -15.64 8.59 14.37
CA LYS A 41 -14.37 8.69 13.65
C LYS A 41 -13.63 7.35 13.65
N LYS A 42 -13.11 6.95 12.49
CA LYS A 42 -12.32 5.72 12.31
C LYS A 42 -10.87 5.95 12.76
N TYR A 43 -10.36 5.06 13.60
CA TYR A 43 -8.98 5.03 14.09
C TYR A 43 -8.33 3.73 13.62
N SER A 44 -7.33 3.84 12.74
CA SER A 44 -6.53 2.70 12.27
C SER A 44 -5.49 2.29 13.32
N HIS A 45 -5.03 1.03 13.26
CA HIS A 45 -3.91 0.52 14.05
C HIS A 45 -2.54 1.07 13.61
N ILE A 46 -2.44 1.71 12.44
CA ILE A 46 -1.21 2.33 11.97
C ILE A 46 -1.12 3.76 12.53
N ILE A 47 -0.26 3.93 13.54
CA ILE A 47 -0.05 5.19 14.26
C ILE A 47 1.08 5.98 13.63
N ASP A 48 0.87 7.28 13.42
CA ASP A 48 1.94 8.20 13.05
C ASP A 48 2.76 8.56 14.31
N PRO A 49 4.03 8.12 14.40
CA PRO A 49 4.86 8.34 15.58
C PRO A 49 5.14 9.83 15.83
N ARG A 50 5.00 10.70 14.82
CA ARG A 50 5.20 12.16 14.97
C ARG A 50 4.07 12.82 15.75
N THR A 51 2.87 12.23 15.72
CA THR A 51 1.66 12.83 16.31
C THR A 51 1.04 11.98 17.41
N GLY A 52 1.34 10.68 17.45
CA GLY A 52 0.66 9.72 18.33
C GLY A 52 -0.77 9.37 17.90
N TYR A 53 -1.24 9.88 16.76
CA TYR A 53 -2.58 9.62 16.23
C TYR A 53 -2.53 8.67 15.01
N PRO A 54 -3.64 7.98 14.69
CA PRO A 54 -3.71 7.20 13.46
C PRO A 54 -3.49 8.02 12.20
N THR A 55 -2.81 7.40 11.26
CA THR A 55 -2.60 7.92 9.90
C THR A 55 -3.93 8.12 9.15
N LYS A 56 -3.95 9.05 8.18
CA LYS A 56 -5.12 9.38 7.36
C LYS A 56 -4.73 9.52 5.89
N GLY A 57 -5.73 9.48 5.01
CA GLY A 57 -5.56 9.79 3.58
C GLY A 57 -5.10 8.61 2.72
N ILE A 58 -4.61 7.52 3.32
CA ILE A 58 -4.26 6.28 2.61
C ILE A 58 -5.18 5.14 3.07
N SER A 59 -5.64 4.35 2.11
CA SER A 59 -6.41 3.12 2.33
C SER A 59 -5.52 1.89 2.38
N SER A 60 -4.63 1.73 1.39
CA SER A 60 -3.64 0.66 1.32
C SER A 60 -2.31 1.12 0.72
N VAL A 61 -1.25 0.42 1.09
CA VAL A 61 0.06 0.43 0.42
C VAL A 61 0.47 -1.01 0.19
N SER A 62 0.82 -1.36 -1.04
CA SER A 62 1.43 -2.64 -1.42
C SER A 62 2.85 -2.37 -1.90
N ILE A 63 3.84 -3.06 -1.32
CA ILE A 63 5.25 -2.99 -1.72
C ILE A 63 5.66 -4.30 -2.36
N PHE A 64 6.48 -4.21 -3.40
CA PHE A 64 7.05 -5.32 -4.14
C PHE A 64 8.57 -5.22 -4.14
N ALA A 65 9.24 -6.28 -3.70
CA ALA A 65 10.69 -6.39 -3.68
C ALA A 65 11.10 -7.87 -3.62
N LYS A 66 12.38 -8.20 -3.75
CA LYS A 66 12.83 -9.60 -3.61
C LYS A 66 12.58 -10.17 -2.21
N GLN A 67 12.80 -9.37 -1.17
CA GLN A 67 12.74 -9.76 0.24
C GLN A 67 11.39 -9.36 0.88
N ALA A 68 10.75 -10.29 1.59
CA ALA A 68 9.44 -10.08 2.20
C ALA A 68 9.49 -9.12 3.39
N GLU A 69 10.55 -9.18 4.18
CA GLU A 69 10.84 -8.30 5.32
C GLU A 69 10.99 -6.84 4.89
N ILE A 70 11.60 -6.60 3.72
CA ILE A 70 11.71 -5.26 3.13
C ILE A 70 10.33 -4.77 2.69
N CYS A 71 9.52 -5.64 2.09
CA CYS A 71 8.17 -5.27 1.69
C CYS A 71 7.32 -4.83 2.90
N ASP A 72 7.36 -5.60 3.99
CA ASP A 72 6.55 -5.35 5.19
C ASP A 72 6.94 -4.04 5.89
N ALA A 73 8.24 -3.84 6.10
CA ALA A 73 8.77 -2.61 6.70
C ALA A 73 8.43 -1.37 5.87
N LEU A 74 8.66 -1.42 4.55
CA LEU A 74 8.41 -0.29 3.66
C LEU A 74 6.91 -0.01 3.46
N ALA A 75 6.05 -1.03 3.49
CA ALA A 75 4.62 -0.83 3.37
C ALA A 75 4.09 0.02 4.53
N THR A 76 4.54 -0.26 5.75
CA THR A 76 4.21 0.53 6.94
C THR A 76 4.81 1.93 6.87
N ALA A 77 6.09 2.05 6.47
CA ALA A 77 6.78 3.33 6.38
C ALA A 77 6.10 4.29 5.38
N VAL A 78 5.80 3.81 4.17
CA VAL A 78 5.08 4.59 3.13
C VAL A 78 3.69 4.97 3.59
N PHE A 79 2.98 4.08 4.31
CA PHE A 79 1.66 4.38 4.88
C PHE A 79 1.72 5.59 5.83
N ILE A 80 2.75 5.65 6.67
CA ILE A 80 2.96 6.74 7.64
C ILE A 80 3.43 8.03 6.95
N MET A 81 4.35 7.92 5.98
CA MET A 81 4.89 9.09 5.27
C MET A 81 3.87 9.79 4.38
N GLY A 82 2.87 9.06 3.88
CA GLY A 82 1.92 9.56 2.91
C GLY A 82 2.37 9.30 1.47
N LYS A 83 1.44 9.45 0.52
CA LYS A 83 1.64 9.00 -0.87
C LYS A 83 2.80 9.71 -1.56
N ASP A 84 2.92 11.03 -1.42
CA ASP A 84 3.86 11.82 -2.23
C ASP A 84 5.29 11.60 -1.75
N VAL A 85 5.51 11.75 -0.44
CA VAL A 85 6.81 11.51 0.20
C VAL A 85 7.21 10.03 0.12
N GLY A 86 6.25 9.13 0.38
CA GLY A 86 6.49 7.69 0.34
C GLY A 86 6.86 7.20 -1.06
N LEU A 87 6.15 7.63 -2.11
CA LEU A 87 6.49 7.26 -3.49
C LEU A 87 7.80 7.89 -3.94
N HIS A 88 8.09 9.13 -3.53
CA HIS A 88 9.39 9.75 -3.80
C HIS A 88 10.53 8.92 -3.21
N MET A 89 10.41 8.47 -1.96
CA MET A 89 11.40 7.58 -1.33
C MET A 89 11.55 6.25 -2.09
N ILE A 90 10.44 5.59 -2.44
CA ILE A 90 10.48 4.30 -3.15
C ILE A 90 11.20 4.43 -4.49
N ASN A 91 10.96 5.51 -5.24
CA ASN A 91 11.62 5.74 -6.54
C ASN A 91 13.14 5.99 -6.42
N GLN A 92 13.72 6.03 -5.22
CA GLN A 92 15.17 6.12 -5.00
C GLN A 92 15.78 4.77 -4.60
N ILE A 93 14.98 3.71 -4.45
CA ILE A 93 15.44 2.39 -4.00
C ILE A 93 15.31 1.40 -5.17
N ASP A 94 16.46 0.98 -5.70
CA ASP A 94 16.51 0.04 -6.80
C ASP A 94 15.86 -1.31 -6.44
N GLY A 95 15.02 -1.81 -7.34
CA GLY A 95 14.36 -3.11 -7.19
C GLY A 95 13.21 -3.12 -6.17
N VAL A 96 12.72 -1.95 -5.75
CA VAL A 96 11.52 -1.81 -4.92
C VAL A 96 10.47 -1.00 -5.66
N GLU A 97 9.25 -1.49 -5.67
CA GLU A 97 8.12 -0.84 -6.30
C GLU A 97 6.93 -0.75 -5.33
N ALA A 98 6.05 0.22 -5.54
CA ALA A 98 4.93 0.50 -4.65
C ALA A 98 3.65 0.84 -5.42
N VAL A 99 2.52 0.34 -4.91
CA VAL A 99 1.17 0.79 -5.26
C VAL A 99 0.50 1.33 -4.01
N VAL A 100 -0.04 2.55 -4.08
CA VAL A 100 -0.76 3.21 -3.00
C VAL A 100 -2.19 3.46 -3.45
N VAL A 101 -3.17 3.07 -2.64
CA VAL A 101 -4.58 3.44 -2.84
C VAL A 101 -4.95 4.45 -1.76
N ASP A 102 -5.34 5.65 -2.18
CA ASP A 102 -5.73 6.70 -1.24
C ASP A 102 -7.18 6.53 -0.72
N SER A 103 -7.59 7.41 0.19
CA SER A 103 -8.96 7.39 0.74
C SER A 103 -10.06 7.74 -0.28
N GLU A 104 -9.70 8.30 -1.44
CA GLU A 104 -10.60 8.57 -2.55
C GLU A 104 -10.63 7.42 -3.56
N ASN A 105 -9.95 6.30 -3.28
CA ASN A 105 -9.75 5.16 -4.16
C ASN A 105 -8.96 5.48 -5.45
N LYS A 106 -8.16 6.54 -5.45
CA LYS A 106 -7.22 6.78 -6.53
C LYS A 106 -5.95 5.96 -6.31
N ILE A 107 -5.48 5.37 -7.40
CA ILE A 107 -4.24 4.58 -7.42
C ILE A 107 -3.08 5.53 -7.72
N HIS A 108 -2.03 5.42 -6.92
CA HIS A 108 -0.74 6.04 -7.13
C HIS A 108 0.31 4.93 -7.17
N LYS A 109 1.38 5.11 -7.93
CA LYS A 109 2.40 4.08 -8.11
C LYS A 109 3.79 4.67 -8.24
N SER A 110 4.80 3.87 -7.94
CA SER A 110 6.18 4.14 -8.32
C SER A 110 6.35 4.15 -9.84
N THR A 111 7.48 4.67 -10.31
CA THR A 111 7.74 4.89 -11.73
C THR A 111 7.93 3.60 -12.51
N GLY A 112 8.44 2.54 -11.91
CA GLY A 112 8.73 1.27 -12.59
C GLY A 112 7.51 0.37 -12.81
N ILE A 113 6.40 0.60 -12.11
CA ILE A 113 5.14 -0.11 -12.37
C ILE A 113 4.46 0.45 -13.62
N VAL A 114 4.09 -0.41 -14.56
CA VAL A 114 3.28 -0.05 -15.73
C VAL A 114 1.95 -0.78 -15.65
N PHE A 115 0.85 -0.02 -15.65
CA PHE A 115 -0.47 -0.62 -15.80
C PHE A 115 -0.74 -0.86 -17.28
N ASN A 116 -0.95 -2.12 -17.66
CA ASN A 116 -1.50 -2.41 -18.98
C ASN A 116 -2.98 -2.02 -18.97
N THR A 117 -3.29 -0.84 -19.51
CA THR A 117 -4.66 -0.49 -19.90
C THR A 117 -5.02 -1.24 -21.17
N ASN A 118 -5.33 -2.53 -21.04
CA ASN A 118 -6.00 -3.29 -22.09
C ASN A 118 -7.40 -3.68 -21.58
N GLN A 119 -8.37 -2.90 -22.05
CA GLN A 119 -9.84 -3.06 -22.02
C GLN A 119 -10.55 -2.94 -20.66
#